data_AF-A0A8S1IPV1-F1
#
_entry.id   AF-A0A8S1IPV1-F1
#
_cell.length_a   1.000
_cell.length_b   1.000
_cell.length_c   1.000
_cell.angle_alpha   90.00
_cell.angle_beta   90.00
_cell.angle_gamma   90.00
#
_symmetry.space_group_name_H-M   'P 1'
#
loop_
_entity.id
_entity.type
_entity.pdbx_description
1 polymer ?
#
loop_
_entity_poly.entity_id
_entity_poly.type
_entity_poly.pdbx_seq_one_letter_code
_entity_poly.pdbx_strand_id
1 'polypeptide(L)'
;MLSAPWDGAAAVAPMDWERSISGALSVSVSMLRFALAAFAAIPVGWALGRVPSTTGRHWYSLLTGFFLIFYPFGWEVLHVVAVSLLTYATMRVAPQSCGFWGWWINFPYVIALHVMNASGESWQAGDMDITGAMMIVMLKNISIAVCRQDGTSSQ
;
A
#
# COMPACT_ATOMS: atom_id res chain seq x y z
N MET A 1 8.81 24.01 -7.68
CA MET A 1 8.08 22.94 -6.96
C MET A 1 6.78 22.70 -7.71
N LEU A 2 6.70 21.62 -8.47
CA LEU A 2 5.42 21.20 -9.05
C LEU A 2 4.61 20.68 -7.88
N SER A 3 3.61 21.45 -7.44
CA SER A 3 2.56 20.91 -6.59
C SER A 3 1.99 19.68 -7.28
N ALA A 4 2.08 18.52 -6.66
CA ALA A 4 1.46 17.34 -7.24
C ALA A 4 -0.05 17.64 -7.33
N PRO A 5 -0.75 17.26 -8.40
CA PRO A 5 -2.18 17.60 -8.56
C PRO A 5 -3.10 17.02 -7.46
N TRP A 6 -2.54 16.29 -6.50
CA TRP A 6 -3.20 15.63 -5.38
C TRP A 6 -3.09 16.40 -4.06
N ASP A 7 -2.39 17.55 -4.02
CA ASP A 7 -2.00 18.30 -2.82
C ASP A 7 -3.16 18.85 -1.95
N GLY A 8 -4.43 18.66 -2.35
CA GLY A 8 -5.59 19.12 -1.58
C GLY A 8 -6.80 18.19 -1.52
N ALA A 9 -6.77 17.02 -2.17
CA ALA A 9 -7.96 16.17 -2.35
C ALA A 9 -7.81 14.71 -1.86
N ALA A 10 -6.59 14.27 -1.53
CA ALA A 10 -6.32 12.85 -1.32
C ALA A 10 -6.50 12.36 0.12
N ALA A 11 -6.36 13.21 1.14
CA ALA A 11 -6.33 12.79 2.54
C ALA A 11 -7.70 12.89 3.23
N VAL A 12 -8.05 11.86 4.02
CA VAL A 12 -9.19 11.92 4.95
C VAL A 12 -8.96 13.10 5.91
N ALA A 13 -9.93 14.02 6.02
CA ALA A 13 -9.79 15.19 6.88
C ALA A 13 -9.40 14.80 8.32
N PRO A 14 -8.39 15.44 8.94
CA PRO A 14 -8.02 15.17 10.33
C PRO A 14 -9.16 15.45 11.30
N MET A 15 -9.52 14.45 12.10
CA MET A 15 -10.47 14.59 13.20
C MET A 15 -9.82 15.39 14.34
N ASP A 16 -10.63 16.11 15.12
CA ASP A 16 -10.11 16.99 16.17
C ASP A 16 -9.26 16.26 17.21
N TRP A 17 -9.66 15.03 17.58
CA TRP A 17 -8.90 14.21 18.52
C TRP A 17 -7.53 13.77 17.98
N GLU A 18 -7.40 13.57 16.66
CA GLU A 18 -6.12 13.21 16.03
C GLU A 18 -5.13 14.37 16.18
N ARG A 19 -5.61 15.61 15.99
CA ARG A 19 -4.81 16.82 16.16
C ARG A 19 -4.39 17.00 17.62
N SER A 20 -5.30 16.73 18.57
CA SER A 20 -4.98 16.82 20.00
C SER A 20 -3.89 15.83 20.41
N ILE A 21 -3.98 14.56 19.98
CA ILE A 21 -2.98 13.53 20.30
C ILE A 21 -1.66 13.79 19.57
N SER A 22 -1.72 14.15 18.29
CA SER A 22 -0.56 14.53 17.48
C SER A 22 0.21 15.68 18.14
N GLY A 23 -0.50 16.73 18.61
CA GLY A 23 0.10 17.84 19.34
C GLY A 23 0.69 17.43 20.70
N ALA A 24 0.04 16.52 21.43
CA ALA A 24 0.54 16.03 22.72
C ALA A 24 1.80 15.17 22.59
N LEU A 25 1.93 14.42 21.49
CA LEU A 25 3.06 13.52 21.22
C LEU A 25 4.16 14.18 20.37
N SER A 26 3.96 15.42 19.89
CA SER A 26 4.85 16.12 18.96
C SER A 26 5.17 15.31 17.70
N VAL A 27 4.19 14.55 17.18
CA VAL A 27 4.30 13.76 15.95
C VAL A 27 3.34 14.31 14.90
N SER A 28 3.63 14.08 13.62
CA SER A 28 2.68 14.43 12.55
C SER A 28 1.40 13.58 12.65
N VAL A 29 0.30 14.12 12.12
CA VAL A 29 -0.98 13.40 12.03
C VAL A 29 -0.85 12.15 11.15
N SER A 30 -0.08 12.25 10.06
CA SER A 30 0.16 11.14 9.12
C SER A 30 0.90 9.98 9.82
N MET A 31 1.91 10.28 10.64
CA MET A 31 2.63 9.29 11.45
C MET A 31 1.74 8.65 12.52
N LEU A 32 0.91 9.45 13.22
CA LEU A 32 -0.05 8.92 14.19
C LEU A 32 -1.02 7.93 13.53
N ARG A 33 -1.60 8.30 12.39
CA ARG A 33 -2.52 7.43 11.64
C ARG A 33 -1.86 6.15 11.17
N PHE A 34 -0.63 6.25 10.65
CA PHE A 34 0.14 5.09 10.23
C PHE A 34 0.42 4.14 11.40
N ALA A 35 0.83 4.68 12.56
CA ALA A 35 1.06 3.88 13.76
C ALA A 35 -0.23 3.19 14.24
N LEU A 36 -1.35 3.92 14.29
CA LEU A 36 -2.65 3.35 14.66
C LEU A 36 -3.07 2.24 13.70
N ALA A 37 -2.91 2.43 12.39
CA ALA A 37 -3.18 1.40 11.40
C ALA A 37 -2.29 0.16 11.60
N ALA A 38 -1.00 0.35 11.87
CA ALA A 38 -0.06 -0.75 12.12
C ALA A 38 -0.45 -1.55 13.39
N PHE A 39 -0.83 -0.87 14.47
CA PHE A 39 -1.33 -1.54 15.68
C PHE A 39 -2.67 -2.23 15.44
N ALA A 40 -3.58 -1.62 14.70
CA ALA A 40 -4.88 -2.20 14.34
C ALA A 40 -4.73 -3.43 13.41
N ALA A 41 -3.67 -3.50 12.61
CA ALA A 41 -3.39 -4.65 11.74
C ALA A 41 -3.17 -5.96 12.53
N ILE A 42 -2.69 -5.89 13.77
CA ILE A 42 -2.45 -7.07 14.63
C ILE A 42 -3.75 -7.79 14.99
N PRO A 43 -4.74 -7.16 15.66
CA PRO A 43 -6.00 -7.82 15.98
C PRO A 43 -6.81 -8.16 14.72
N VAL A 44 -6.73 -7.33 13.67
CA VAL A 44 -7.34 -7.61 12.36
C VAL A 44 -6.77 -8.89 11.75
N GLY A 45 -5.45 -9.06 11.75
CA GLY A 45 -4.78 -10.26 11.26
C GLY A 45 -5.14 -11.49 12.09
N TRP A 46 -5.22 -11.35 13.41
CA TRP A 46 -5.66 -12.42 14.30
C TRP A 46 -7.12 -12.85 14.06
N ALA A 47 -8.02 -11.90 13.78
CA ALA A 47 -9.42 -12.19 13.49
C ALA A 47 -9.62 -12.90 12.13
N LEU A 48 -8.72 -12.77 11.15
CA LEU A 48 -8.77 -13.52 9.90
C LEU A 48 -8.78 -15.05 10.14
N GLY A 49 -8.08 -15.53 11.17
CA GLY A 49 -8.05 -16.95 11.54
C GLY A 49 -9.42 -17.52 11.94
N ARG A 50 -10.37 -16.66 12.33
CA ARG A 50 -11.75 -17.04 12.70
C ARG A 50 -12.70 -17.12 11.52
N VAL A 51 -12.31 -16.64 10.35
CA VAL A 51 -13.17 -16.67 9.17
C VAL A 51 -13.16 -18.10 8.60
N PRO A 52 -14.30 -18.83 8.60
CA PRO A 52 -14.31 -20.26 8.31
C PRO A 52 -14.23 -20.58 6.80
N SER A 53 -14.69 -19.66 5.95
CA SER A 53 -14.73 -19.87 4.49
C SER A 53 -13.54 -19.24 3.77
N THR A 54 -13.02 -19.90 2.74
CA THR A 54 -11.97 -19.35 1.86
C THR A 54 -12.39 -18.04 1.19
N THR A 55 -13.59 -17.99 0.60
CA THR A 55 -14.12 -16.77 -0.02
C THR A 55 -14.26 -15.62 0.99
N GLY A 56 -14.76 -15.92 2.19
CA GLY A 56 -14.83 -14.94 3.28
C GLY A 56 -13.45 -14.44 3.71
N ARG A 57 -12.41 -15.29 3.73
CA ARG A 57 -11.03 -14.88 4.03
C ARG A 57 -10.48 -13.90 2.99
N HIS A 58 -10.79 -14.11 1.72
CA HIS A 58 -10.39 -13.18 0.65
C HIS A 58 -11.07 -11.82 0.80
N TRP A 59 -12.40 -11.80 0.98
CA TRP A 59 -13.13 -10.56 1.19
C TRP A 59 -12.71 -9.84 2.46
N TYR A 60 -12.53 -10.57 3.57
CA TYR A 60 -12.03 -10.02 4.82
C TYR A 60 -10.67 -9.36 4.62
N SER A 61 -9.72 -10.07 4.00
CA SER A 61 -8.36 -9.55 3.78
C SER A 61 -8.36 -8.34 2.85
N LEU A 62 -9.21 -8.35 1.81
CA LEU A 62 -9.33 -7.24 0.88
C LEU A 62 -9.90 -5.99 1.56
N LEU A 63 -11.04 -6.13 2.25
CA LEU A 63 -11.71 -5.01 2.90
C LEU A 63 -10.87 -4.45 4.04
N THR A 64 -10.39 -5.31 4.93
CA THR A 64 -9.60 -4.84 6.08
C THR A 64 -8.26 -4.26 5.65
N GLY A 65 -7.57 -4.88 4.69
CA GLY A 65 -6.35 -4.33 4.10
C GLY A 65 -6.58 -2.99 3.42
N PHE A 66 -7.67 -2.85 2.67
CA PHE A 66 -8.04 -1.58 2.03
C PHE A 66 -8.25 -0.48 3.08
N PHE A 67 -9.07 -0.72 4.11
CA PHE A 67 -9.34 0.29 5.13
C PHE A 67 -8.10 0.65 5.97
N LEU A 68 -7.24 -0.33 6.27
CA LEU A 68 -6.00 -0.09 7.00
C LEU A 68 -5.01 0.79 6.23
N ILE A 69 -5.01 0.74 4.88
CA ILE A 69 -4.18 1.62 4.04
C ILE A 69 -4.90 2.96 3.77
N PHE A 70 -6.21 2.93 3.55
CA PHE A 70 -7.01 4.12 3.29
C PHE A 70 -7.03 5.10 4.47
N TYR A 71 -6.98 4.60 5.71
CA TYR A 71 -6.99 5.48 6.88
C TYR A 71 -5.77 6.45 6.94
N PRO A 72 -4.51 5.97 6.86
CA PRO A 72 -3.34 6.85 6.86
C PRO A 72 -3.13 7.61 5.54
N PHE A 73 -3.45 7.01 4.39
CA PHE A 73 -3.05 7.56 3.08
C PHE A 73 -4.21 8.05 2.19
N GLY A 74 -5.46 7.83 2.61
CA GLY A 74 -6.64 8.24 1.85
C GLY A 74 -6.70 7.64 0.45
N TRP A 75 -7.00 8.48 -0.54
CA TRP A 75 -7.16 8.08 -1.94
C TRP A 75 -5.88 7.61 -2.62
N GLU A 76 -4.72 7.88 -2.03
CA GLU A 76 -3.44 7.34 -2.52
C GLU A 76 -3.42 5.80 -2.52
N VAL A 77 -4.33 5.14 -1.77
CA VAL A 77 -4.55 3.68 -1.86
C VAL A 77 -4.82 3.21 -3.29
N LEU A 78 -5.30 4.07 -4.19
CA LEU A 78 -5.50 3.74 -5.59
C LEU A 78 -4.19 3.37 -6.30
N HIS A 79 -3.04 3.90 -5.88
CA HIS A 79 -1.72 3.47 -6.37
C HIS A 79 -1.48 1.98 -6.09
N VAL A 80 -1.79 1.53 -4.87
CA VAL A 80 -1.70 0.13 -4.45
C VAL A 80 -2.62 -0.75 -5.29
N VAL A 81 -3.89 -0.34 -5.43
CA VAL A 81 -4.89 -1.10 -6.18
C VAL A 81 -4.51 -1.19 -7.66
N ALA A 82 -4.19 -0.08 -8.31
CA ALA A 82 -3.89 -0.03 -9.73
C ALA A 82 -2.66 -0.88 -10.08
N VAL A 83 -1.57 -0.74 -9.33
CA VAL A 83 -0.31 -1.48 -9.59
C VAL A 83 -0.47 -2.97 -9.30
N SER A 84 -1.17 -3.35 -8.23
CA SER A 84 -1.47 -4.76 -7.96
C SER A 84 -2.36 -5.35 -9.05
N LEU A 85 -3.44 -4.69 -9.46
CA LEU A 85 -4.31 -5.18 -10.54
C LEU A 85 -3.56 -5.36 -11.85
N LEU A 86 -2.71 -4.39 -12.23
CA LEU A 86 -1.89 -4.49 -13.42
C LEU A 86 -0.91 -5.67 -13.33
N THR A 87 -0.29 -5.89 -12.18
CA THR A 87 0.60 -7.05 -11.96
C THR A 87 -0.15 -8.38 -12.04
N TYR A 88 -1.34 -8.48 -11.44
CA TYR A 88 -2.17 -9.69 -11.56
C TYR A 88 -2.65 -9.92 -12.99
N ALA A 89 -2.90 -8.86 -13.76
CA ALA A 89 -3.26 -8.98 -15.17
C ALA A 89 -2.13 -9.61 -16.00
N THR A 90 -0.86 -9.28 -15.72
CA THR A 90 0.27 -9.89 -16.44
C THR A 90 0.41 -11.38 -16.14
N MET A 91 0.10 -11.82 -14.92
CA MET A 91 0.07 -13.25 -14.57
C MET A 91 -1.00 -14.04 -15.35
N ARG A 92 -2.06 -13.36 -15.82
CA ARG A 92 -3.11 -13.97 -16.64
C ARG A 92 -2.77 -13.95 -18.13
N VAL A 93 -2.25 -12.83 -18.64
CA VAL A 93 -2.04 -12.62 -20.08
C VAL A 93 -0.69 -13.15 -20.56
N ALA A 94 0.36 -13.04 -19.74
CA ALA A 94 1.73 -13.42 -20.09
C ALA A 94 2.37 -14.26 -18.97
N PRO A 95 1.82 -15.44 -18.61
CA PRO A 95 2.25 -16.22 -17.46
C PRO A 95 3.74 -16.62 -17.51
N GLN A 96 4.30 -16.88 -18.70
CA GLN A 96 5.70 -17.27 -18.89
C GLN A 96 6.70 -16.12 -18.69
N SER A 97 6.24 -14.87 -18.70
CA SER A 97 7.09 -13.67 -18.52
C SER A 97 6.56 -12.72 -17.44
N CYS A 98 5.61 -13.18 -16.62
CA CYS A 98 4.95 -12.32 -15.64
C CYS A 98 5.89 -11.81 -14.54
N GLY A 99 6.97 -12.55 -14.20
CA GLY A 99 8.03 -12.08 -13.30
C GLY A 99 8.82 -10.91 -13.88
N PHE A 100 9.19 -10.98 -15.16
CA PHE A 100 9.81 -9.85 -15.87
C PHE A 100 8.91 -8.61 -15.84
N TRP A 101 7.63 -8.78 -16.17
CA TRP A 101 6.66 -7.68 -16.10
C TRP A 101 6.44 -7.17 -14.68
N GLY A 102 6.43 -8.06 -13.68
CA GLY A 102 6.32 -7.69 -12.27
C GLY A 102 7.39 -6.69 -11.86
N TRP A 103 8.65 -6.95 -12.23
CA TRP A 103 9.75 -6.01 -12.01
C TRP A 103 9.55 -4.69 -12.75
N TRP A 104 9.24 -4.75 -14.05
CA TRP A 104 9.08 -3.55 -14.90
C TRP A 104 7.90 -2.66 -14.55
N ILE A 105 6.86 -3.22 -13.95
CA ILE A 105 5.70 -2.47 -13.48
C ILE A 105 5.97 -1.88 -12.10
N ASN A 106 6.32 -2.73 -11.13
CA ASN A 106 6.32 -2.32 -9.72
C ASN A 106 7.54 -1.46 -9.38
N PHE A 107 8.74 -1.82 -9.86
CA PHE A 107 9.98 -1.18 -9.42
C PHE A 107 10.11 0.26 -9.97
N PRO A 108 9.97 0.52 -11.28
CA PRO A 108 10.01 1.88 -11.80
C PRO A 108 8.90 2.77 -11.24
N TYR A 109 7.72 2.20 -10.99
CA TYR A 109 6.59 2.96 -10.45
C TYR A 109 6.84 3.45 -9.02
N VAL A 110 7.38 2.59 -8.15
CA VAL A 110 7.77 3.01 -6.79
C VAL A 110 8.89 4.03 -6.80
N ILE A 111 9.84 3.93 -7.74
CA ILE A 111 10.88 4.97 -7.93
C ILE A 111 10.24 6.29 -8.35
N ALA A 112 9.31 6.27 -9.31
CA ALA A 112 8.61 7.47 -9.75
C ALA A 112 7.85 8.12 -8.59
N LEU A 113 7.13 7.33 -7.78
CA LEU A 113 6.44 7.84 -6.58
C LEU A 113 7.42 8.44 -5.56
N HIS A 114 8.55 7.78 -5.27
CA HIS A 114 9.58 8.33 -4.37
C HIS A 114 10.05 9.71 -4.80
N VAL A 115 10.27 9.90 -6.10
CA VAL A 115 10.74 11.17 -6.66
C VAL A 115 9.62 12.21 -6.69
N MET A 116 8.41 11.84 -7.12
CA MET A 116 7.27 12.75 -7.24
C MET A 116 6.76 13.24 -5.89
N ASN A 117 6.78 12.38 -4.87
CA ASN A 117 6.34 12.73 -3.52
C ASN A 117 7.45 13.33 -2.67
N ALA A 118 8.67 13.46 -3.20
CA ALA A 118 9.85 13.85 -2.44
C ALA A 118 9.97 13.04 -1.13
N SER A 119 9.72 11.73 -1.17
CA SER A 119 9.53 10.88 0.01
C SER A 119 10.68 10.95 1.02
N GLY A 120 11.91 11.21 0.55
CA GLY A 120 13.05 11.42 1.44
C GLY A 120 12.93 12.67 2.30
N GLU A 121 12.44 13.77 1.74
CA GLU A 121 12.20 15.03 2.45
C GLU A 121 10.97 14.91 3.36
N SER A 122 9.87 14.33 2.86
CA SER A 122 8.66 14.08 3.65
C SER A 122 8.93 13.22 4.87
N TRP A 123 9.69 12.12 4.71
CA TRP A 123 10.08 11.25 5.82
C TRP A 123 10.94 11.99 6.86
N GLN A 124 11.88 12.83 6.42
CA GLN A 124 12.70 13.64 7.35
C GLN A 124 11.87 14.66 8.12
N ALA A 125 10.82 15.21 7.51
CA ALA A 125 9.86 16.10 8.17
C ALA A 125 8.91 15.34 9.12
N GLY A 126 8.98 14.01 9.15
CA GLY A 126 8.10 13.15 9.95
C GLY A 126 6.73 12.92 9.30
N ASP A 127 6.57 13.26 8.02
CA ASP A 127 5.36 12.98 7.26
C ASP A 127 5.43 11.64 6.53
N MET A 128 4.31 10.93 6.55
CA MET A 128 4.16 9.62 5.91
C MET A 128 3.42 9.74 4.59
N ASP A 129 4.06 9.31 3.51
CA ASP A 129 3.42 9.21 2.20
C ASP A 129 3.21 7.74 1.78
N ILE A 130 2.35 7.52 0.78
CA ILE A 130 1.93 6.18 0.31
C ILE A 130 3.09 5.31 -0.14
N THR A 131 4.21 5.91 -0.50
CA THR A 131 5.42 5.23 -0.95
C THR A 131 5.88 4.16 0.03
N GLY A 132 5.79 4.42 1.34
CA GLY A 132 6.13 3.42 2.37
C GLY A 132 5.27 2.14 2.27
N ALA A 133 3.97 2.29 2.03
CA ALA A 133 3.08 1.14 1.80
C ALA A 133 3.39 0.47 0.45
N MET A 134 3.66 1.26 -0.59
CA MET A 134 3.99 0.77 -1.92
C MET A 134 5.28 -0.04 -1.95
N MET A 135 6.27 0.24 -1.11
CA MET A 135 7.48 -0.59 -1.01
C MET A 135 7.16 -2.05 -0.63
N ILE A 136 6.26 -2.24 0.34
CA ILE A 136 5.86 -3.59 0.78
C ILE A 136 5.02 -4.28 -0.30
N VAL A 137 4.09 -3.54 -0.91
CA VAL A 137 3.23 -4.04 -1.99
C VAL A 137 4.06 -4.45 -3.20
N MET A 138 5.05 -3.65 -3.60
CA MET A 138 5.99 -3.93 -4.68
C MET A 138 6.72 -5.25 -4.45
N LEU A 139 7.32 -5.45 -3.28
CA LEU A 139 8.02 -6.69 -2.94
C LEU A 139 7.08 -7.91 -3.05
N LYS A 140 5.85 -7.77 -2.56
CA LYS A 140 4.86 -8.85 -2.58
C LYS A 140 4.37 -9.17 -3.98
N ASN A 141 4.05 -8.15 -4.77
CA ASN A 141 3.59 -8.29 -6.15
C ASN A 141 4.66 -8.95 -7.02
N ILE A 142 5.91 -8.49 -6.93
CA ILE A 142 7.06 -9.08 -7.66
C ILE A 142 7.26 -10.52 -7.24
N SER A 143 7.26 -10.81 -5.93
CA SER A 143 7.45 -12.17 -5.42
C SER A 143 6.40 -13.14 -5.98
N ILE A 144 5.12 -12.77 -5.96
CA ILE A 144 4.05 -13.64 -6.49
C ILE A 144 4.21 -13.81 -8.01
N ALA A 145 4.58 -12.76 -8.74
CA ALA A 145 4.78 -12.83 -10.19
C ALA A 145 5.93 -13.78 -10.56
N VAL A 146 7.07 -13.67 -9.89
CA VAL A 146 8.22 -14.55 -10.10
C VAL A 146 7.87 -16.00 -9.75
N CYS A 147 7.28 -16.24 -8.57
CA CYS A 147 6.85 -17.60 -8.19
C CYS A 147 5.86 -18.20 -9.18
N ARG A 148 4.94 -17.40 -9.74
CA ARG A 148 4.00 -17.86 -10.76
C ARG A 148 4.72 -18.23 -12.05
N GLN A 149 5.67 -17.42 -12.49
CA GLN A 149 6.47 -17.68 -13.70
C GLN A 149 7.27 -18.98 -13.56
N ASP A 150 8.02 -19.14 -12.47
CA ASP A 150 8.85 -20.32 -12.21
C ASP A 150 8.03 -21.62 -12.15
N GLY A 151 6.81 -21.53 -11.60
CA GLY A 151 5.85 -22.64 -11.59
C GLY A 151 5.23 -22.97 -12.95
N THR A 152 5.37 -22.10 -13.97
CA THR A 152 4.93 -22.37 -15.35
C THR A 152 6.03 -22.82 -16.28
N SER A 153 7.28 -22.46 -16.00
CA SER A 153 8.44 -22.84 -16.81
C SER A 153 8.94 -24.26 -16.55
N SER A 154 8.37 -24.95 -15.55
CA SER A 154 8.70 -26.33 -15.17
C SER A 154 7.76 -27.39 -15.78
N GLN A 155 6.86 -26.99 -16.68
CA GLN A 155 6.03 -27.87 -17.51
C GLN A 155 6.49 -27.83 -18.96
#